data_AF-A0A1I3WIZ2-F1
#
_entry.id   AF-A0A1I3WIZ2-F1
#
_cell.length_a   1.000
_cell.length_b   1.000
_cell.length_c   1.000
_cell.angle_alpha   90.00
_cell.angle_beta   90.00
_cell.angle_gamma   90.00
#
_symmetry.space_group_name_H-M   'P 1'
#
loop_
_entity.id
_entity.type
_entity.pdbx_description
1 polymer ?
#
loop_
_entity_poly.entity_id
_entity_poly.type
_entity_poly.pdbx_seq_one_letter_code
_entity_poly.pdbx_strand_id
1 'polypeptide(L)'
;MAGRGKTAADLDAWVCFEDECGRTLRAPIARTWAPRGATPVAHVPGRRAGRISVAALTCYRPGERSRLLYRVHVHRRRKDEKASFTWADYRDLILMAHRKLGAPIVLIWDNLNRHTCAEMRQFIAEPS
;
A
#
# COMPACT_ATOMS: atom_id res chain seq x y z
N MET A 1 -16.41 28.22 11.97
CA MET A 1 -15.51 27.90 13.11
C MET A 1 -15.49 26.39 13.26
N ALA A 2 -14.48 25.70 12.73
CA ALA A 2 -14.37 24.24 12.85
C ALA A 2 -14.03 23.91 14.31
N GLY A 3 -14.87 23.09 14.97
CA GLY A 3 -14.62 22.63 16.34
C GLY A 3 -13.27 21.91 16.42
N ARG A 4 -12.48 22.24 17.43
CA ARG A 4 -11.15 21.69 17.66
C ARG A 4 -11.26 20.17 17.86
N GLY A 5 -10.99 19.40 16.81
CA GLY A 5 -10.88 17.95 16.90
C GLY A 5 -9.71 17.55 17.81
N LYS A 6 -9.80 16.39 18.46
CA LYS A 6 -8.65 15.83 19.20
C LYS A 6 -7.55 15.48 18.19
N THR A 7 -6.35 15.98 18.41
CA THR A 7 -5.19 15.65 17.57
C THR A 7 -4.72 14.23 17.85
N ALA A 8 -3.90 13.64 16.97
CA ALA A 8 -3.29 12.33 17.24
C ALA A 8 -2.47 12.32 18.54
N ALA A 9 -1.85 13.46 18.89
CA ALA A 9 -1.14 13.62 20.16
C ALA A 9 -2.09 13.56 21.37
N ASP A 10 -3.27 14.18 21.28
CA ASP A 10 -4.29 14.15 22.35
C ASP A 10 -4.87 12.74 22.57
N LEU A 11 -4.75 11.86 21.57
CA LEU A 11 -5.22 10.48 21.60
C LEU A 11 -4.11 9.48 21.94
N ASP A 12 -2.89 9.96 22.17
CA ASP A 12 -1.69 9.13 22.32
C ASP A 12 -1.54 8.10 21.17
N ALA A 13 -1.93 8.53 19.97
CA ALA A 13 -2.13 7.68 18.80
C ALA A 13 -0.93 7.70 17.84
N TRP A 14 -0.83 6.67 17.03
CA TRP A 14 0.03 6.65 15.85
C TRP A 14 -0.64 7.38 14.69
N VAL A 15 0.11 8.22 13.98
CA VAL A 15 -0.31 8.72 12.66
C VAL A 15 0.21 7.74 11.62
N CYS A 16 -0.69 7.13 10.86
CA CYS A 16 -0.35 6.15 9.85
C CYS A 16 -0.82 6.62 8.47
N PHE A 17 0.12 6.81 7.56
CA PHE A 17 -0.18 7.10 6.15
C PHE A 17 -0.21 5.80 5.36
N GLU A 18 -1.31 5.55 4.68
CA GLU A 18 -1.50 4.42 3.78
C GLU A 18 -1.39 4.89 2.33
N ASP A 19 -0.63 4.14 1.52
CA ASP A 19 -0.54 4.33 0.08
C ASP A 19 -0.12 3.00 -0.58
N GLU A 20 -0.38 2.90 -1.88
CA GLU A 20 -0.01 1.75 -2.68
C GLU A 20 1.03 2.08 -3.75
N CYS A 21 2.00 1.18 -3.88
CA CYS A 21 2.92 1.21 -5.00
C CYS A 21 2.80 -0.07 -5.86
N GLY A 22 3.14 0.04 -7.13
CA GLY A 22 3.05 -1.08 -8.06
C GLY A 22 4.16 -1.07 -9.09
N ARG A 23 4.72 -2.25 -9.37
CA ARG A 23 5.70 -2.44 -10.44
C ARG A 23 5.32 -3.60 -11.33
N THR A 24 5.44 -3.39 -12.64
CA THR A 24 5.25 -4.47 -13.62
C THR A 24 6.34 -5.51 -13.45
N LEU A 25 5.99 -6.80 -13.56
CA LEU A 25 6.95 -7.91 -13.63
C LEU A 25 7.66 -8.01 -14.99
N ARG A 26 7.39 -7.07 -15.90
CA ARG A 26 8.15 -6.96 -17.14
C ARG A 26 9.60 -6.65 -16.78
N ALA A 27 10.53 -7.40 -17.33
CA ALA A 27 11.95 -7.13 -17.16
C ALA A 27 12.20 -5.64 -17.48
N PRO A 28 12.85 -4.89 -16.58
CA PRO A 28 13.28 -3.54 -16.92
C PRO A 28 14.20 -3.63 -18.14
N ILE A 29 14.16 -2.61 -19.01
CA ILE A 29 15.19 -2.48 -20.04
C ILE A 29 16.51 -2.33 -19.30
N ALA A 30 17.31 -3.38 -19.29
CA ALA A 30 18.64 -3.33 -18.70
C ALA A 30 19.51 -2.43 -19.59
N ARG A 31 20.28 -1.52 -18.98
CA ARG A 31 21.40 -0.92 -19.70
C ARG A 31 22.36 -2.04 -20.05
N THR A 32 22.50 -2.34 -21.33
CA THR A 32 23.53 -3.25 -21.83
C THR A 32 24.77 -2.43 -22.14
N TRP A 33 25.94 -2.92 -21.74
CA TRP A 33 27.20 -2.41 -22.27
C TRP A 33 27.34 -2.96 -23.68
N ALA A 34 27.35 -2.07 -24.67
CA ALA A 34 27.51 -2.43 -26.08
C ALA A 34 28.82 -1.85 -26.62
N PRO A 35 29.50 -2.53 -27.55
CA PRO A 35 30.64 -1.97 -28.27
C PRO A 35 30.29 -0.60 -28.88
N ARG A 36 31.22 0.35 -28.77
CA ARG A 36 31.05 1.71 -29.30
C ARG A 36 30.77 1.64 -30.82
N GLY A 37 29.70 2.30 -31.27
CA GLY A 37 29.31 2.37 -32.68
C GLY A 37 28.29 1.31 -33.13
N ALA A 38 27.87 0.40 -32.26
CA ALA A 38 26.81 -0.57 -32.54
C ALA A 38 25.58 -0.31 -31.65
N THR A 39 24.41 -0.10 -32.27
CA THR A 39 23.15 0.01 -31.53
C THR A 39 22.72 -1.36 -31.01
N PRO A 40 22.64 -1.59 -29.69
CA PRO A 40 22.17 -2.85 -29.17
C PRO A 40 20.65 -3.01 -29.39
N VAL A 41 20.22 -4.17 -29.87
CA VAL A 41 18.81 -4.55 -29.96
C VAL A 41 18.50 -5.58 -28.88
N ALA A 42 17.65 -5.21 -27.92
CA ALA A 42 17.19 -6.11 -26.87
C ALA A 42 15.77 -6.60 -27.18
N HIS A 43 15.62 -7.91 -27.36
CA HIS A 43 14.29 -8.53 -27.49
C HIS A 43 13.71 -8.79 -26.10
N VAL A 44 12.65 -8.06 -25.75
CA VAL A 44 11.88 -8.30 -24.53
C VAL A 44 10.59 -9.03 -24.87
N PRO A 45 10.18 -10.05 -24.09
CA PRO A 45 8.87 -10.66 -24.26
C PRO A 45 7.76 -9.59 -24.25
N GLY A 46 6.94 -9.58 -25.30
CA GLY A 46 5.77 -8.68 -25.41
C GLY A 46 4.62 -9.07 -24.46
N ARG A 47 4.68 -10.26 -23.87
CA ARG A 47 3.65 -10.78 -22.96
C ARG A 47 3.59 -9.94 -21.69
N ARG A 48 2.40 -9.50 -21.31
CA ARG A 48 2.19 -8.81 -20.03
C ARG A 48 2.53 -9.78 -18.90
N ALA A 49 3.68 -9.61 -18.25
CA ALA A 49 4.24 -10.56 -17.27
C ALA A 49 3.57 -10.50 -15.88
N GLY A 50 2.56 -9.66 -15.70
CA GLY A 50 1.93 -9.41 -14.40
C GLY A 50 2.50 -8.17 -13.69
N ARG A 51 2.18 -8.03 -12.41
CA ARG A 51 2.63 -6.92 -11.55
C ARG A 51 2.77 -7.36 -10.10
N ILE A 52 3.66 -6.69 -9.38
CA ILE A 52 3.69 -6.69 -7.92
C ILE A 52 3.06 -5.37 -7.49
N SER A 53 2.15 -5.43 -6.54
CA SER A 53 1.57 -4.29 -5.85
C SER A 53 1.85 -4.42 -4.36
N VAL A 54 2.12 -3.31 -3.69
CA VAL A 54 2.35 -3.23 -2.25
C VAL A 54 1.41 -2.18 -1.70
N ALA A 55 0.64 -2.54 -0.67
CA ALA A 55 -0.10 -1.59 0.16
C ALA A 55 0.67 -1.45 1.48
N ALA A 56 0.97 -0.23 1.90
CA ALA A 56 1.87 0.00 3.02
C ALA A 56 1.40 1.14 3.92
N LEU A 57 1.67 1.00 5.21
CA LEU A 57 1.48 2.00 6.24
C LEU A 57 2.84 2.49 6.73
N THR A 58 3.11 3.77 6.57
CA THR A 58 4.21 4.45 7.29
C THR A 58 3.65 5.04 8.58
N CYS A 59 4.16 4.58 9.71
CA CYS A 59 3.60 4.85 11.03
C CYS A 59 4.57 5.72 11.86
N TYR A 60 4.05 6.81 12.41
CA TYR A 60 4.80 7.78 13.20
C TYR A 60 4.11 8.09 14.53
N ARG A 61 4.91 8.18 15.59
CA ARG A 61 4.48 8.66 16.92
C ARG A 61 5.68 9.35 17.59
N PRO A 62 5.51 10.54 18.19
CA PRO A 62 6.60 11.22 18.88
C PRO A 62 7.25 10.33 19.95
N GLY A 63 8.59 10.35 20.03
CA GLY A 63 9.34 9.51 20.98
C GLY A 63 9.49 8.04 20.58
N GLU A 64 8.80 7.59 19.54
CA GLU A 64 8.85 6.22 19.04
C GLU A 64 9.60 6.12 17.71
N ARG A 65 10.21 4.96 17.44
CA ARG A 65 10.82 4.68 16.14
C ARG A 65 9.73 4.51 15.08
N SER A 66 9.88 5.19 13.94
CA SER A 66 8.99 5.03 12.79
C SER A 66 8.95 3.58 12.31
N ARG A 67 7.77 3.11 11.87
CA ARG A 67 7.57 1.74 11.40
C ARG A 67 6.95 1.71 10.01
N LEU A 68 7.31 0.69 9.23
CA LEU A 68 6.71 0.40 7.93
C LEU A 68 6.04 -0.98 8.02
N LEU A 69 4.72 -1.02 7.81
CA LEU A 69 3.94 -2.25 7.79
C LEU A 69 3.31 -2.39 6.41
N TYR A 70 3.42 -3.55 5.78
CA TYR A 70 2.98 -3.68 4.38
C TYR A 70 2.44 -5.07 4.05
N ARG A 71 1.65 -5.12 2.98
CA ARG A 71 1.22 -6.35 2.31
C ARG A 71 1.64 -6.32 0.85
N VAL A 72 2.06 -7.47 0.35
CA VAL A 72 2.45 -7.64 -1.06
C VAL A 72 1.39 -8.46 -1.78
N HIS A 73 0.96 -8.01 -2.95
CA HIS A 73 0.10 -8.72 -3.88
C HIS A 73 0.85 -8.97 -5.19
N VAL A 74 1.04 -10.22 -5.56
CA VAL A 74 1.69 -10.61 -6.82
C VAL A 74 0.63 -11.12 -7.77
N HIS A 75 0.37 -10.37 -8.83
CA HIS A 75 -0.57 -10.75 -9.89
C HIS A 75 0.18 -11.28 -11.10
N ARG A 76 0.00 -12.57 -11.43
CA ARG A 76 0.67 -13.28 -12.54
C ARG A 76 -0.20 -13.45 -13.79
N ARG A 77 -1.41 -12.88 -13.82
CA ARG A 77 -2.41 -13.01 -14.91
C ARG A 77 -2.87 -14.44 -15.16
N ARG A 78 -3.00 -15.24 -14.10
CA ARG A 78 -3.64 -16.56 -14.18
C ARG A 78 -5.16 -16.39 -14.32
N LYS A 79 -5.84 -17.39 -14.88
CA LYS A 79 -7.31 -17.40 -14.94
C LYS A 79 -7.86 -17.27 -13.53
N ASP A 80 -8.88 -16.42 -13.35
CA ASP A 80 -9.57 -16.16 -12.08
C ASP A 80 -8.67 -15.57 -10.97
N GLU A 81 -7.47 -15.09 -11.31
CA GLU A 81 -6.57 -14.43 -10.36
C GLU A 81 -6.98 -12.98 -10.13
N LYS A 82 -7.16 -12.64 -8.86
CA LYS A 82 -7.42 -11.28 -8.42
C LYS A 82 -6.30 -10.32 -8.85
N ALA A 83 -6.70 -9.21 -9.49
CA ALA A 83 -5.75 -8.28 -10.11
C ALA A 83 -5.17 -7.22 -9.16
N SER A 84 -5.86 -6.91 -8.06
CA SER A 84 -5.54 -5.82 -7.12
C SER A 84 -6.01 -6.16 -5.71
N PHE A 85 -5.65 -5.34 -4.72
CA PHE A 85 -6.21 -5.45 -3.38
C PHE A 85 -7.75 -5.28 -3.37
N THR A 86 -8.39 -5.95 -2.42
CA THR A 86 -9.81 -5.79 -2.07
C THR A 86 -9.91 -5.06 -0.74
N TRP A 87 -11.10 -4.54 -0.43
CA TRP A 87 -11.39 -3.91 0.87
C TRP A 87 -10.96 -4.79 2.06
N ALA A 88 -11.13 -6.12 1.97
CA ALA A 88 -10.71 -7.05 3.03
C ALA A 88 -9.19 -7.06 3.26
N ASP A 89 -8.37 -6.87 2.21
CA ASP A 89 -6.91 -6.82 2.40
C ASP A 89 -6.49 -5.55 3.14
N TYR A 90 -7.13 -4.42 2.83
CA TYR A 90 -6.91 -3.15 3.53
C TYR A 90 -7.39 -3.22 4.98
N ARG A 91 -8.58 -3.80 5.22
CA ARG A 91 -9.09 -4.07 6.58
C ARG A 91 -8.06 -4.85 7.38
N ASP A 92 -7.57 -5.96 6.83
CA ASP A 92 -6.61 -6.81 7.51
C ASP A 92 -5.25 -6.12 7.72
N LEU A 93 -4.82 -5.24 6.78
CA LEU A 93 -3.62 -4.41 6.95
C LEU A 93 -3.79 -3.42 8.12
N ILE A 94 -4.94 -2.75 8.21
CA ILE A 94 -5.28 -1.84 9.31
C ILE A 94 -5.33 -2.59 10.65
N LEU A 95 -6.00 -3.74 10.70
CA LEU A 95 -6.08 -4.57 11.90
C LEU A 95 -4.70 -5.06 12.34
N MET A 96 -3.87 -5.49 11.39
CA MET A 96 -2.50 -5.89 11.67
C MET A 96 -1.69 -4.71 12.22
N ALA A 97 -1.83 -3.52 11.66
CA ALA A 97 -1.17 -2.32 12.16
C ALA A 97 -1.62 -1.96 13.57
N HIS A 98 -2.93 -1.93 13.82
CA HIS A 98 -3.49 -1.62 15.13
C HIS A 98 -2.93 -2.57 16.21
N ARG A 99 -2.93 -3.88 15.92
CA ARG A 99 -2.38 -4.90 16.82
C ARG A 99 -0.86 -4.80 17.01
N LYS A 100 -0.10 -4.46 15.97
CA LYS A 100 1.38 -4.37 16.02
C LYS A 100 1.87 -3.09 16.70
N LEU A 101 1.10 -2.01 16.62
CA LEU A 101 1.42 -0.72 17.21
C LEU A 101 0.94 -0.62 18.66
N GLY A 102 -0.04 -1.42 19.06
CA GLY A 102 -0.49 -1.54 20.45
C GLY A 102 -1.12 -0.26 21.01
N ALA A 103 -1.58 0.64 20.15
CA ALA A 103 -2.17 1.92 20.50
C ALA A 103 -3.14 2.37 19.38
N PRO A 104 -4.02 3.35 19.64
CA PRO A 104 -4.91 3.91 18.63
C PRO A 104 -4.14 4.40 17.39
N ILE A 105 -4.81 4.35 16.23
CA ILE A 105 -4.25 4.82 14.96
C ILE A 105 -5.16 5.91 14.40
N VAL A 106 -4.55 7.03 14.01
CA VAL A 106 -5.13 8.00 13.09
C VAL A 106 -4.66 7.63 11.69
N LEU A 107 -5.56 7.05 10.90
CA LEU A 107 -5.30 6.62 9.53
C LEU A 107 -5.48 7.77 8.56
N ILE A 108 -4.49 7.98 7.69
CA ILE A 108 -4.51 8.96 6.60
C ILE A 108 -4.28 8.19 5.31
N TRP A 109 -5.19 8.35 4.35
CA TRP A 109 -5.15 7.68 3.05
C TRP A 109 -5.91 8.50 2.01
N ASP A 110 -5.85 8.10 0.75
CA ASP A 110 -6.55 8.77 -0.33
C ASP A 110 -8.05 8.40 -0.42
N ASN A 111 -8.72 8.83 -1.49
CA ASN A 111 -10.14 8.57 -1.72
C ASN A 111 -10.37 7.41 -2.70
N LEU A 112 -9.47 6.42 -2.75
CA LEU A 112 -9.65 5.23 -3.58
C LEU A 112 -10.99 4.55 -3.25
N ASN A 113 -11.71 4.09 -4.26
CA ASN A 113 -13.03 3.46 -4.08
C ASN A 113 -13.06 2.31 -3.06
N ARG A 114 -11.91 1.64 -2.82
CA ARG A 114 -11.80 0.58 -1.80
C ARG A 114 -11.60 1.11 -0.38
N HIS A 115 -11.06 2.32 -0.22
CA HIS A 115 -10.97 3.02 1.06
C HIS A 115 -12.31 3.61 1.48
N THR A 116 -13.19 3.90 0.52
CA THR A 116 -14.48 4.54 0.79
C THR A 116 -15.71 3.69 0.48
N CYS A 117 -15.54 2.39 0.18
CA CYS A 117 -16.68 1.50 -0.03
C CYS A 117 -17.50 1.32 1.26
N ALA A 118 -18.73 0.84 1.12
CA ALA A 118 -19.66 0.69 2.24
C ALA A 118 -19.09 -0.23 3.33
N GLU A 119 -18.48 -1.35 2.94
CA GLU A 119 -17.87 -2.32 3.85
C GLU A 119 -16.72 -1.69 4.64
N MET A 120 -15.89 -0.86 4.00
CA MET A 120 -14.80 -0.18 4.67
C MET A 120 -15.30 0.89 5.64
N ARG A 121 -16.32 1.67 5.24
CA ARG A 121 -16.93 2.67 6.12
C ARG A 121 -17.59 2.05 7.34
N GLN A 122 -18.29 0.92 7.15
CA GLN A 122 -18.87 0.16 8.25
C GLN A 122 -17.79 -0.34 9.19
N PHE A 123 -16.72 -0.95 8.65
CA PHE A 123 -15.59 -1.42 9.44
C PHE A 123 -14.95 -0.32 10.29
N ILE A 124 -14.78 0.89 9.74
CA ILE A 124 -14.17 2.03 10.47
C ILE A 124 -15.11 2.61 11.53
N ALA A 125 -16.43 2.54 11.30
CA ALA A 125 -17.43 3.04 12.23
C ALA A 125 -17.66 2.10 13.43
N GLU A 126 -17.34 0.80 13.27
CA GLU A 126 -17.43 -0.18 14.35
C GLU A 126 -16.26 -0.01 15.33
N PRO A 127 -16.52 0.25 16.62
CA PRO A 127 -15.45 0.32 17.62
C PRO A 127 -14.82 -1.06 17.82
N SER A 128 -13.50 -1.14 17.66
CA SER A 128 -12.67 -2.34 17.86
C SER A 128 -12.34 -2.60 19.31
#